data_AF-A0A972ZCQ3-F1
#
_entry.id   AF-A0A972ZCQ3-F1
#
_cell.length_a   1.000
_cell.length_b   1.000
_cell.length_c   1.000
_cell.angle_alpha   90.00
_cell.angle_beta   90.00
_cell.angle_gamma   90.00
#
_symmetry.space_group_name_H-M   'P 1'
#
loop_
_entity.id
_entity.type
_entity.pdbx_description
1 polymer ?
#
loop_
_entity_poly.entity_id
_entity_poly.type
_entity_poly.pdbx_seq_one_letter_code
_entity_poly.pdbx_strand_id
1 'polypeptide(L)'
;MKYHSDSLRVKRSVVVLTALLLLAVGRSSSAQPWTNAAGHAVEAEVVSLKGDLVDFERPDGSTFQLRLGSLAPDDRETIRRAWSGLEVPRGLRTDFRQFRRLLQRLTQLHSMERLTDAQLAAQRQRAVKAFKLCCSSEQLDEEATARLLLVSGALY
;
A
#
# COMPACT_ATOMS: atom_id res chain seq x y z
N MET A 1 53.97 -24.36 -17.85
CA MET A 1 52.58 -24.50 -18.35
C MET A 1 51.64 -24.33 -17.16
N LYS A 2 51.02 -23.15 -17.03
CA LYS A 2 49.59 -22.85 -17.30
C LYS A 2 48.66 -23.40 -16.20
N TYR A 3 48.32 -22.56 -15.22
CA TYR A 3 47.05 -21.81 -15.14
C TYR A 3 45.83 -22.72 -15.06
N HIS A 4 45.23 -22.88 -13.86
CA HIS A 4 43.77 -23.02 -13.63
C HIS A 4 43.47 -23.41 -12.17
N SER A 5 43.55 -22.47 -11.21
CA SER A 5 42.91 -22.67 -9.90
C SER A 5 42.42 -21.41 -9.17
N ASP A 6 42.38 -20.25 -9.84
CA ASP A 6 41.90 -19.00 -9.22
C ASP A 6 40.52 -18.51 -9.71
N SER A 7 39.95 -19.13 -10.75
CA SER A 7 38.73 -18.58 -11.40
C SER A 7 37.41 -18.89 -10.67
N LEU A 8 37.40 -19.74 -9.64
CA LEU A 8 36.18 -20.19 -8.97
C LEU A 8 35.79 -19.40 -7.70
N ARG A 9 36.74 -18.70 -7.05
CA ARG A 9 36.42 -17.87 -5.87
C ARG A 9 35.88 -16.49 -6.25
N VAL A 10 36.43 -15.89 -7.31
CA VAL A 10 36.06 -14.54 -7.76
C VAL A 10 34.62 -14.48 -8.30
N LYS A 11 34.15 -15.55 -8.95
CA LYS A 11 32.79 -15.60 -9.53
C LYS A 11 31.68 -15.69 -8.47
N ARG A 12 31.94 -16.27 -7.30
CA ARG A 12 30.95 -16.36 -6.22
C ARG A 12 30.73 -15.00 -5.54
N SER A 13 31.77 -14.19 -5.40
CA SER A 13 31.67 -12.87 -4.78
C SER A 13 30.93 -11.85 -5.64
N VAL A 14 31.07 -11.92 -6.97
CA VAL A 14 30.35 -11.03 -7.90
C VAL A 14 28.86 -11.36 -7.94
N VAL A 15 28.47 -12.65 -7.95
CA VAL A 15 27.05 -13.05 -7.94
C VAL A 15 26.34 -12.61 -6.65
N VAL A 16 27.04 -12.65 -5.51
CA VAL A 16 26.47 -12.17 -4.23
C VAL A 16 26.37 -10.65 -4.18
N LEU A 17 27.33 -9.91 -4.76
CA LEU A 17 27.26 -8.45 -4.83
C LEU A 17 26.17 -7.95 -5.80
N THR A 18 25.95 -8.63 -6.93
CA THR A 18 24.85 -8.29 -7.86
C THR A 18 23.48 -8.66 -7.27
N ALA A 19 23.39 -9.73 -6.45
CA ALA A 19 22.18 -10.08 -5.73
C ALA A 19 21.84 -9.10 -4.59
N LEU A 20 22.85 -8.50 -3.94
CA LEU A 20 22.61 -7.44 -2.94
C LEU A 20 22.24 -6.09 -3.57
N LEU A 21 22.74 -5.78 -4.78
CA LEU A 21 22.45 -4.51 -5.44
C LEU A 21 21.00 -4.43 -5.99
N LEU A 22 20.35 -5.58 -6.24
CA LEU A 22 18.94 -5.65 -6.64
C LEU A 22 17.94 -5.53 -5.46
N LEU A 23 18.42 -5.57 -4.21
CA LEU A 23 17.61 -5.30 -3.02
C LEU A 23 17.47 -3.80 -2.70
N ALA A 24 18.16 -2.94 -3.45
CA ALA A 24 18.05 -1.48 -3.36
C ALA A 24 17.05 -0.88 -4.37
N VAL A 25 16.24 -1.70 -5.04
CA VAL A 25 15.09 -1.19 -5.80
C VAL A 25 14.07 -0.68 -4.80
N GLY A 26 14.12 0.65 -4.62
CA GLY A 26 13.14 1.54 -4.02
C GLY A 26 12.11 0.89 -3.11
N ARG A 27 12.15 1.29 -1.83
CA ARG A 27 10.91 1.46 -1.07
C ARG A 27 10.08 2.53 -1.79
N SER A 28 9.43 2.18 -2.90
CA SER A 28 8.30 2.95 -3.39
C SER A 28 7.22 2.76 -2.33
N SER A 29 7.19 3.65 -1.34
CA SER A 29 5.99 3.81 -0.53
C SER A 29 4.85 4.01 -1.51
N SER A 30 3.76 3.28 -1.32
CA SER A 30 2.53 3.43 -2.09
C SER A 30 1.81 4.76 -1.81
N ALA A 31 2.56 5.81 -1.51
CA ALA A 31 2.07 7.17 -1.42
C ALA A 31 1.92 7.68 -2.86
N GLN A 32 0.68 7.68 -3.35
CA GLN A 32 0.37 8.32 -4.62
C GLN A 32 0.63 9.84 -4.47
N PRO A 33 1.23 10.51 -5.46
CA PRO A 33 1.32 11.95 -5.45
C PRO A 33 -0.08 12.55 -5.58
N TRP A 34 -0.49 13.34 -4.59
CA TRP A 34 -1.72 14.13 -4.62
C TRP A 34 -1.39 15.57 -4.96
N THR A 35 -2.07 16.14 -5.96
CA THR A 35 -1.79 17.51 -6.39
C THR A 35 -2.72 18.48 -5.68
N ASN A 36 -2.16 19.44 -4.96
CA ASN A 36 -2.94 20.52 -4.37
C ASN A 36 -3.34 21.56 -5.45
N ALA A 37 -4.27 22.44 -5.11
CA ALA A 37 -4.78 23.48 -6.01
C ALA A 37 -3.69 24.47 -6.49
N ALA A 38 -2.55 24.53 -5.82
CA ALA A 38 -1.39 25.33 -6.20
C ALA A 38 -0.43 24.59 -7.16
N GLY A 39 -0.74 23.35 -7.55
CA GLY A 39 0.08 22.52 -8.45
C GLY A 39 1.23 21.78 -7.76
N HIS A 40 1.33 21.84 -6.44
CA HIS A 40 2.33 21.07 -5.70
C HIS A 40 1.83 19.66 -5.44
N ALA A 41 2.62 18.67 -5.83
CA ALA A 41 2.39 17.27 -5.53
C ALA A 41 2.93 16.92 -4.14
N VAL A 42 2.10 16.25 -3.33
CA VAL A 42 2.49 15.68 -2.05
C VAL A 42 2.29 14.17 -2.10
N GLU A 43 3.36 13.42 -1.89
CA GLU A 43 3.25 11.97 -1.70
C GLU A 43 2.57 11.69 -0.37
N ALA A 44 1.34 11.16 -0.43
CA ALA A 44 0.62 10.73 0.75
C ALA A 44 -0.36 9.60 0.42
N GLU A 45 -0.88 8.94 1.45
CA GLU A 45 -2.01 8.03 1.36
C GLU A 45 -3.21 8.67 2.05
N VAL A 46 -4.39 8.59 1.43
CA VAL A 46 -5.65 8.96 2.09
C VAL A 46 -5.95 7.90 3.15
N VAL A 47 -6.13 8.34 4.40
CA VAL A 47 -6.41 7.46 5.54
C VAL A 47 -7.83 7.65 6.10
N SER A 48 -8.47 8.79 5.88
CA SER A 48 -9.91 8.95 6.15
C SER A 48 -10.49 10.19 5.47
N LEU A 49 -11.80 10.21 5.25
CA LEU A 49 -12.54 11.39 4.82
C LEU A 49 -13.67 11.70 5.80
N LYS A 50 -13.63 12.89 6.41
CA LYS A 50 -14.64 13.41 7.34
C LYS A 50 -15.32 14.63 6.73
N GLY A 51 -16.46 14.42 6.05
CA GLY A 51 -17.14 15.50 5.33
C GLY A 51 -16.27 16.04 4.19
N ASP A 52 -15.74 17.26 4.33
CA ASP A 52 -14.82 17.90 3.39
C ASP A 52 -13.34 17.74 3.80
N LEU A 53 -13.04 17.13 4.94
CA LEU A 53 -11.67 17.03 5.44
C LEU A 53 -11.07 15.65 5.16
N VAL A 54 -9.98 15.61 4.41
CA VAL A 54 -9.21 14.41 4.12
C VAL A 54 -8.02 14.34 5.06
N ASP A 55 -7.91 13.25 5.81
CA ASP A 55 -6.69 12.91 6.51
C ASP A 55 -5.76 12.19 5.53
N PHE A 56 -4.58 12.77 5.36
CA PHE A 56 -3.48 12.22 4.59
C PHE A 56 -2.39 11.73 5.53
N GLU A 57 -1.69 10.68 5.13
CA GLU A 57 -0.46 10.26 5.78
C GLU A 57 0.70 10.18 4.80
N ARG A 58 1.83 10.76 5.18
CA ARG A 58 3.07 10.73 4.41
C ARG A 58 3.82 9.39 4.59
N PRO A 59 4.81 9.09 3.74
CA PRO A 59 5.66 7.92 3.90
C PRO A 59 6.39 7.82 5.26
N ASP A 60 6.67 8.96 5.90
CA ASP A 60 7.31 9.06 7.21
C ASP A 60 6.35 8.77 8.39
N GLY A 61 5.08 8.50 8.11
CA GLY A 61 4.05 8.23 9.12
C GLY A 61 3.42 9.50 9.72
N SER A 62 3.88 10.69 9.33
CA SER A 62 3.25 11.93 9.75
C SER A 62 1.91 12.11 9.04
N THR A 63 0.91 12.53 9.81
CA THR A 63 -0.44 12.79 9.29
C THR A 63 -0.67 14.28 9.15
N PHE A 64 -1.35 14.68 8.08
CA PHE A 64 -1.83 16.05 7.88
C PHE A 64 -3.23 16.03 7.30
N GLN A 65 -3.92 17.17 7.38
CA GLN A 65 -5.30 17.29 6.91
C GLN A 65 -5.38 18.31 5.79
N LEU A 66 -6.11 17.98 4.74
CA LEU A 66 -6.44 18.91 3.66
C LEU A 66 -7.93 18.88 3.38
N ARG A 67 -8.47 20.01 2.94
CA ARG A 67 -9.85 20.05 2.44
C ARG A 67 -9.91 19.40 1.07
N LEU A 68 -10.98 18.65 0.79
CA LEU A 68 -11.23 18.02 -0.49
C LEU A 68 -11.25 19.07 -1.62
N GLY A 69 -11.80 20.25 -1.33
CA GLY A 69 -11.78 21.41 -2.23
C GLY A 69 -10.40 22.03 -2.50
N SER A 70 -9.36 21.65 -1.75
CA SER A 70 -7.98 22.10 -1.97
C SER A 70 -7.16 21.17 -2.88
N LEU A 71 -7.74 20.05 -3.32
CA LEU A 71 -7.12 19.10 -4.23
C LEU A 71 -7.52 19.39 -5.67
N ALA A 72 -6.73 18.90 -6.62
CA ALA A 72 -7.07 18.95 -8.04
C ALA A 72 -8.44 18.27 -8.31
N PRO A 73 -9.21 18.72 -9.31
CA PRO A 73 -10.55 18.20 -9.58
C PRO A 73 -10.62 16.67 -9.76
N ASP A 74 -9.63 16.08 -10.43
CA ASP A 74 -9.57 14.63 -10.70
C ASP A 74 -9.26 13.81 -9.44
N ASP A 75 -8.30 14.29 -8.64
CA ASP A 75 -7.95 13.72 -7.34
C ASP A 75 -9.14 13.79 -6.38
N ARG A 76 -9.82 14.93 -6.35
CA ARG A 76 -11.01 15.18 -5.54
C ARG A 76 -12.11 14.17 -5.86
N GLU A 77 -12.37 13.94 -7.14
CA GLU A 77 -13.41 13.02 -7.59
C GLU A 77 -13.05 11.56 -7.28
N THR A 78 -11.77 11.20 -7.42
CA THR A 78 -11.25 9.87 -7.04
C THR A 78 -11.44 9.61 -5.56
N ILE A 79 -11.08 10.57 -4.69
CA ILE A 79 -11.27 10.44 -3.24
C ILE A 79 -12.76 10.40 -2.90
N ARG A 80 -13.59 11.25 -3.53
CA ARG A 80 -15.03 11.28 -3.24
C ARG A 80 -15.72 9.95 -3.55
N ARG A 81 -15.40 9.35 -4.70
CA ARG A 81 -15.93 8.02 -5.07
C ARG A 81 -15.44 6.93 -4.13
N ALA A 82 -14.15 6.94 -3.80
CA ALA A 82 -13.54 5.89 -2.99
C ALA A 82 -13.83 6.02 -1.48
N TRP A 83 -14.10 7.22 -0.95
CA TRP A 83 -14.10 7.46 0.50
C TRP A 83 -15.36 8.14 1.04
N SER A 84 -16.38 8.41 0.22
CA SER A 84 -17.61 9.06 0.69
C SER A 84 -18.22 8.34 1.90
N GLY A 85 -18.22 9.05 3.05
CA GLY A 85 -18.79 8.58 4.31
C GLY A 85 -18.03 7.44 5.00
N LEU A 86 -16.77 7.16 4.64
CA LEU A 86 -15.96 6.12 5.26
C LEU A 86 -14.90 6.75 6.18
N GLU A 87 -15.13 6.64 7.48
CA GLU A 87 -14.14 7.02 8.49
C GLU A 87 -13.43 5.78 9.01
N VAL A 88 -12.12 5.67 8.79
CA VAL A 88 -11.31 4.63 9.43
C VAL A 88 -11.07 5.02 10.90
N PRO A 89 -11.51 4.20 11.88
CA PRO A 89 -11.28 4.46 13.29
C PRO A 89 -9.78 4.60 13.59
N ARG A 90 -9.42 5.49 14.52
CA ARG A 90 -8.01 5.85 14.77
C ARG A 90 -7.16 4.63 15.14
N GLY A 91 -7.66 3.71 15.97
CA GLY A 91 -6.96 2.48 16.36
C GLY A 91 -6.65 1.57 15.16
N LEU A 92 -7.57 1.51 14.20
CA LEU A 92 -7.47 0.66 13.02
C LEU A 92 -6.61 1.24 11.88
N ARG A 93 -6.19 2.51 11.95
CA ARG A 93 -5.48 3.18 10.84
C ARG A 93 -4.20 2.47 10.43
N THR A 94 -3.42 2.00 11.40
CA THR A 94 -2.15 1.30 11.15
C THR A 94 -2.41 -0.05 10.50
N ASP A 95 -3.35 -0.83 11.04
CA ASP A 95 -3.69 -2.16 10.51
C ASP A 95 -4.30 -2.07 9.11
N PHE A 96 -5.19 -1.10 8.89
CA PHE A 96 -5.79 -0.85 7.59
C PHE A 96 -4.72 -0.51 6.53
N ARG A 97 -3.70 0.28 6.91
CA ARG A 97 -2.60 0.61 6.02
C ARG A 97 -1.71 -0.58 5.71
N GLN A 98 -1.34 -1.36 6.73
CA GLN A 98 -0.56 -2.58 6.53
C GLN A 98 -1.30 -3.56 5.61
N PHE A 99 -2.60 -3.70 5.83
CA PHE A 99 -3.48 -4.51 5.00
C PHE A 99 -3.51 -4.03 3.54
N ARG A 100 -3.70 -2.72 3.29
CA ARG A 100 -3.67 -2.17 1.92
C ARG A 100 -2.32 -2.37 1.22
N ARG A 101 -1.21 -2.09 1.91
CA ARG A 101 0.14 -2.29 1.38
C ARG A 101 0.41 -3.75 1.04
N LEU A 102 -0.08 -4.67 1.88
CA LEU A 102 0.00 -6.10 1.60
C LEU A 102 -0.75 -6.47 0.31
N LEU A 103 -1.99 -5.99 0.15
CA LEU A 103 -2.78 -6.26 -1.06
C LEU A 103 -2.11 -5.71 -2.33
N GLN A 104 -1.60 -4.48 -2.27
CA GLN A 104 -0.87 -3.88 -3.40
C GLN A 104 0.38 -4.68 -3.76
N ARG A 105 1.15 -5.11 -2.76
CA ARG A 105 2.33 -5.94 -2.97
C ARG A 105 1.97 -7.29 -3.60
N LEU A 106 0.87 -7.91 -3.17
CA LEU A 106 0.39 -9.16 -3.77
C LEU A 106 0.01 -8.96 -5.24
N THR A 107 -0.71 -7.88 -5.56
CA THR A 107 -1.05 -7.53 -6.95
C THR A 107 0.20 -7.26 -7.80
N GLN A 108 1.19 -6.55 -7.26
CA GLN A 108 2.45 -6.30 -7.96
C GLN A 108 3.26 -7.58 -8.20
N LEU A 109 3.33 -8.47 -7.20
CA LEU A 109 4.02 -9.76 -7.35
C LEU A 109 3.33 -10.64 -8.39
N HIS A 110 1.99 -10.58 -8.45
CA HIS A 110 1.21 -11.27 -9.48
C HIS A 110 1.45 -10.70 -10.88
N SER A 111 1.47 -9.36 -11.03
CA SER A 111 1.79 -8.74 -12.33
C SER A 111 3.21 -9.02 -12.81
N MET A 112 4.13 -9.35 -11.89
CA MET A 112 5.49 -9.80 -12.21
C MET A 112 5.59 -11.32 -12.43
N GLU A 113 4.45 -12.02 -12.51
CA GLU A 113 4.36 -13.49 -12.66
C GLU A 113 5.07 -14.27 -11.53
N ARG A 114 5.28 -13.64 -10.37
CA ARG A 114 5.91 -14.26 -9.19
C ARG A 114 4.92 -15.00 -8.30
N LEU A 115 3.63 -14.82 -8.54
CA LEU A 115 2.52 -15.50 -7.86
C LEU A 115 1.55 -16.02 -8.91
N THR A 116 1.08 -17.25 -8.73
CA THR A 116 -0.06 -17.78 -9.48
C THR A 116 -1.37 -17.21 -8.97
N ASP A 117 -2.44 -17.27 -9.79
CA ASP A 117 -3.78 -16.84 -9.39
C ASP A 117 -4.26 -17.52 -8.10
N ALA A 118 -4.02 -18.83 -7.98
CA ALA A 118 -4.40 -19.59 -6.80
C ALA A 118 -3.66 -19.11 -5.53
N GLN A 119 -2.36 -18.78 -5.66
CA GLN A 119 -1.58 -18.23 -4.54
C GLN A 119 -2.02 -16.81 -4.19
N LEU A 120 -2.31 -15.98 -5.18
CA LEU A 120 -2.84 -14.64 -4.98
C LEU A 120 -4.17 -14.71 -4.21
N ALA A 121 -5.11 -15.54 -4.65
CA ALA A 121 -6.41 -15.73 -4.00
C ALA A 121 -6.27 -16.20 -2.56
N ALA A 122 -5.42 -17.21 -2.30
CA ALA A 122 -5.18 -17.74 -0.97
C ALA A 122 -4.57 -16.68 -0.03
N GLN A 123 -3.59 -15.90 -0.51
CA GLN A 123 -2.95 -14.85 0.29
C GLN A 123 -3.91 -13.67 0.55
N ARG A 124 -4.69 -13.27 -0.45
CA ARG A 124 -5.75 -12.25 -0.27
C ARG A 124 -6.77 -12.69 0.77
N GLN A 125 -7.26 -13.93 0.71
CA GLN A 125 -8.22 -14.45 1.68
C GLN A 125 -7.66 -14.47 3.11
N ARG A 126 -6.38 -14.84 3.27
CA ARG A 126 -5.69 -14.78 4.59
C ARG A 126 -5.59 -13.35 5.11
N ALA A 127 -5.19 -12.40 4.25
CA ALA A 127 -5.09 -11.00 4.60
C ALA A 127 -6.46 -10.42 5.02
N VAL A 128 -7.51 -10.72 4.26
CA VAL A 128 -8.89 -10.29 4.57
C VAL A 128 -9.34 -10.88 5.91
N LYS A 129 -9.10 -12.17 6.16
CA LYS A 129 -9.46 -12.81 7.42
C LYS A 129 -8.75 -12.17 8.61
N ALA A 130 -7.44 -11.90 8.49
CA ALA A 130 -6.68 -11.23 9.53
C ALA A 130 -7.20 -9.80 9.80
N PHE A 131 -7.47 -9.03 8.74
CA PHE A 131 -7.97 -7.68 8.88
C PHE A 131 -9.37 -7.64 9.51
N LYS A 132 -10.26 -8.57 9.16
CA LYS A 132 -11.57 -8.71 9.83
C LYS A 132 -11.44 -8.92 11.34
N LEU A 133 -10.43 -9.65 11.80
CA LEU A 133 -10.16 -9.81 13.24
C LEU A 133 -9.78 -8.48 13.91
N CYS A 134 -8.98 -7.66 13.25
CA CYS A 134 -8.65 -6.30 13.72
C CYS A 134 -9.89 -5.40 13.76
N CYS A 135 -10.77 -5.47 12.76
CA CYS A 135 -12.05 -4.75 12.78
C CYS A 135 -12.92 -5.18 13.97
N SER A 136 -12.98 -6.49 14.25
CA SER A 136 -13.74 -7.01 15.39
C SER A 136 -13.16 -6.57 16.74
N SER A 137 -11.83 -6.48 16.88
CA SER A 137 -11.23 -5.96 18.12
C SER A 137 -11.54 -4.48 18.37
N GLU A 138 -11.73 -3.71 17.31
CA GLU A 138 -12.13 -2.30 17.35
C GLU A 138 -13.66 -2.11 17.37
N GLN A 139 -14.44 -3.20 17.49
CA GLN A 139 -15.91 -3.19 17.54
C GLN A 139 -16.59 -2.54 16.32
N LEU A 140 -15.98 -2.60 15.14
CA LEU A 140 -16.63 -2.15 13.91
C LEU A 140 -17.77 -3.12 13.56
N ASP A 141 -18.88 -2.55 13.11
CA ASP A 141 -19.97 -3.34 12.53
C ASP A 141 -19.56 -3.97 11.19
N GLU A 142 -20.40 -4.88 10.71
CA GLU A 142 -20.15 -5.62 9.47
C GLU A 142 -20.19 -4.70 8.24
N GLU A 143 -21.02 -3.65 8.27
CA GLU A 143 -21.15 -2.67 7.19
C GLU A 143 -19.88 -1.83 7.03
N ALA A 144 -19.37 -1.24 8.11
CA ALA A 144 -18.13 -0.49 8.11
C ALA A 144 -16.94 -1.38 7.73
N THR A 145 -16.92 -2.62 8.22
CA THR A 145 -15.90 -3.61 7.84
C THR A 145 -15.94 -3.91 6.34
N ALA A 146 -17.13 -4.13 5.77
CA ALA A 146 -17.30 -4.38 4.34
C ALA A 146 -16.86 -3.17 3.50
N ARG A 147 -17.19 -1.95 3.93
CA ARG A 147 -16.76 -0.72 3.25
C ARG A 147 -15.25 -0.53 3.31
N LEU A 148 -14.60 -0.82 4.43
CA LEU A 148 -13.14 -0.82 4.52
C LEU A 148 -12.51 -1.84 3.57
N LEU A 149 -13.06 -3.05 3.49
CA LEU A 149 -12.58 -4.07 2.55
C LEU A 149 -12.74 -3.65 1.09
N LEU A 150 -13.85 -3.00 0.72
CA LEU A 150 -14.06 -2.45 -0.62
C LEU A 150 -12.99 -1.40 -0.97
N VAL A 151 -12.78 -0.42 -0.10
CA VAL A 151 -11.85 0.70 -0.35
C VAL A 151 -10.39 0.27 -0.31
N SER A 152 -10.08 -0.82 0.39
CA SER A 152 -8.75 -1.41 0.38
C SER A 152 -8.36 -2.07 -0.95
N GLY A 153 -9.33 -2.34 -1.83
CA GLY A 153 -9.11 -3.10 -3.07
C GLY A 153 -9.11 -4.62 -2.85
N ALA A 154 -9.59 -5.12 -1.71
CA ALA A 154 -9.59 -6.54 -1.40
C ALA A 154 -10.62 -7.37 -2.18
N LEU A 155 -11.64 -6.70 -2.73
CA LEU A 155 -12.81 -7.31 -3.39
C LEU A 155 -12.78 -7.16 -4.93
N TYR A 156 -11.67 -6.63 -5.48
CA TYR A 156 -11.40 -6.51 -6.91
C TYR A 156 -10.20 -7.39 -7.29
#